data_AF-A0A9Q3KAI9-F1
#
_entry.id   AF-A0A9Q3KAI9-F1
#
_cell.length_a   1.000
_cell.length_b   1.000
_cell.length_c   1.000
_cell.angle_alpha   90.00
_cell.angle_beta   90.00
_cell.angle_gamma   90.00
#
_symmetry.space_group_name_H-M   'P 1'
#
loop_
_entity.id
_entity.type
_entity.pdbx_description
1 polymer ?
#
loop_
_entity_poly.entity_id
_entity_poly.type
_entity_poly.pdbx_seq_one_letter_code
_entity_poly.pdbx_strand_id
1 'polypeptide(L)'
;MKAPQCFDGTQPFKVRSFLPSCQLIFHKDTENFSQDRKKVLYATSFLIGRAAKCIEPYLSNLTNQDSNYLLHSWRLFESQLFTLFGYPNEVRKAEAELDGLRMKEGGHVSL
;
A
#
# COMPACT_ATOMS: atom_id res chain seq x y z
N MET A 1 19.19 0.75 9.19
CA MET A 1 17.94 1.34 8.66
C MET A 1 16.87 1.23 9.72
N LYS A 2 15.93 2.18 9.77
CA LYS A 2 14.84 2.14 10.77
C LYS A 2 13.67 1.36 10.18
N ALA A 3 13.21 0.34 10.92
CA ALA A 3 12.01 -0.40 10.55
C ALA A 3 10.76 0.51 10.57
N PRO A 4 9.69 0.17 9.83
CA PRO A 4 8.42 0.87 9.92
C PRO A 4 7.91 0.88 11.36
N GLN A 5 7.20 1.94 11.73
CA GLN A 5 6.43 1.92 12.98
C GLN A 5 5.21 1.02 12.82
N CYS A 6 4.82 0.33 13.89
CA CYS A 6 3.60 -0.46 13.88
C CYS A 6 2.38 0.43 13.61
N PHE A 7 1.45 -0.08 12.80
CA PHE A 7 0.23 0.61 12.42
C PHE A 7 -0.98 -0.12 13.00
N ASP A 8 -1.75 0.56 13.85
CA ASP A 8 -2.89 -0.02 14.56
C ASP A 8 -4.25 0.28 13.91
N GLY A 9 -4.28 1.14 12.89
CA GLY A 9 -5.48 1.56 12.19
C GLY A 9 -6.37 2.56 12.95
N THR A 10 -5.89 3.14 14.05
CA THR A 10 -6.69 4.11 14.84
C THR A 10 -6.57 5.54 14.33
N GLN A 11 -5.41 5.88 13.73
CA GLN A 11 -5.10 7.21 13.24
C GLN A 11 -4.92 7.17 11.71
N PRO A 12 -5.94 7.56 10.93
CA PRO A 12 -5.92 7.48 9.46
C PRO A 12 -4.71 8.13 8.80
N PHE A 13 -4.19 9.25 9.34
CA PHE A 13 -3.01 9.92 8.78
C PHE A 13 -1.73 9.09 8.90
N LYS A 14 -1.63 8.15 9.85
CA LYS A 14 -0.43 7.31 10.04
C LYS A 14 -0.20 6.34 8.89
N VAL A 15 -1.23 6.01 8.10
CA VAL A 15 -1.05 5.19 6.88
C VAL A 15 -0.09 5.86 5.89
N ARG A 16 -0.04 7.21 5.87
CA ARG A 16 0.87 7.98 5.00
C ARG A 16 2.30 8.01 5.46
N SER A 17 2.56 7.70 6.72
CA SER A 17 3.93 7.50 7.21
C SER A 17 4.34 6.03 7.07
N PHE A 18 3.39 5.12 7.26
CA PHE A 18 3.62 3.68 7.20
C PHE A 18 3.99 3.20 5.79
N LEU A 19 3.15 3.43 4.78
CA LEU A 19 3.38 2.87 3.43
C LEU A 19 4.68 3.36 2.77
N PRO A 20 5.02 4.67 2.78
CA PRO A 20 6.30 5.14 2.23
C PRO A 20 7.51 4.56 2.97
N SER A 21 7.39 4.31 4.29
CA SER A 21 8.49 3.70 5.05
C SER A 21 8.74 2.24 4.62
N CYS A 22 7.68 1.49 4.30
CA CYS A 22 7.81 0.16 3.70
C CYS A 22 8.44 0.24 2.30
N GLN A 23 7.94 1.14 1.45
CA GLN A 23 8.45 1.32 0.08
C GLN A 23 9.95 1.64 0.06
N LEU A 24 10.44 2.48 0.98
CA LEU A 24 11.87 2.80 1.07
C LEU A 24 12.74 1.56 1.34
N ILE A 25 12.26 0.64 2.17
CA ILE A 25 12.94 -0.63 2.47
C ILE A 25 12.94 -1.52 1.23
N PHE A 26 11.81 -1.63 0.54
CA PHE A 26 11.68 -2.46 -0.65
C PHE A 26 12.55 -1.98 -1.82
N HIS A 27 12.68 -0.66 -1.99
CA HIS A 27 13.56 -0.09 -3.02
C HIS A 27 15.04 -0.31 -2.72
N LYS A 28 15.41 -0.40 -1.44
CA LYS A 28 16.81 -0.61 -1.06
C LYS A 28 17.22 -2.07 -1.14
N ASP A 29 16.30 -2.98 -0.82
CA ASP A 29 16.54 -4.42 -0.80
C ASP A 29 15.68 -5.12 -1.86
N THR A 30 15.99 -4.83 -3.12
CA THR A 30 15.24 -5.35 -4.27
C THR A 30 15.37 -6.87 -4.41
N GLU A 31 16.43 -7.48 -3.89
CA GLU A 31 16.61 -8.93 -3.89
C GLU A 31 15.59 -9.62 -2.97
N ASN A 32 15.51 -9.19 -1.70
CA ASN A 32 14.54 -9.75 -0.76
C ASN A 32 13.12 -9.31 -1.05
N PHE A 33 12.89 -8.15 -1.67
CA PHE A 33 11.56 -7.63 -1.98
C PHE A 33 11.22 -7.65 -3.47
N SER A 34 11.81 -8.58 -4.22
CA SER A 34 11.54 -8.83 -5.64
C SER A 34 10.11 -9.25 -5.95
N GLN A 35 9.42 -9.86 -4.97
CA GLN A 35 8.04 -10.33 -5.13
C GLN A 35 7.09 -9.54 -4.24
N ASP A 36 5.95 -9.14 -4.79
CA ASP A 36 4.91 -8.41 -4.04
C ASP A 36 4.42 -9.18 -2.81
N ARG A 37 4.36 -10.51 -2.87
CA ARG A 37 4.06 -11.35 -1.71
C ARG A 37 4.98 -11.09 -0.52
N LYS A 38 6.28 -10.93 -0.75
CA LYS A 38 7.24 -10.64 0.31
C LYS A 38 7.02 -9.24 0.88
N LYS A 39 6.71 -8.26 0.04
CA LYS A 39 6.37 -6.88 0.45
C LYS A 39 5.12 -6.85 1.34
N VAL A 40 4.06 -7.53 0.92
CA VAL A 40 2.78 -7.58 1.64
C VAL A 40 2.93 -8.30 2.97
N LEU A 41 3.62 -9.44 3.01
CA LEU A 41 3.89 -10.15 4.26
C LEU A 41 4.71 -9.30 5.23
N TYR A 42 5.75 -8.62 4.73
CA TYR A 42 6.55 -7.71 5.54
C TYR A 42 5.72 -6.56 6.11
N ALA A 43 4.92 -5.87 5.29
CA ALA A 43 4.07 -4.79 5.81
C ALA A 43 3.04 -5.32 6.82
N THR A 44 2.46 -6.48 6.55
CA THR A 44 1.50 -7.14 7.44
C THR A 44 2.07 -7.39 8.82
N SER A 45 3.36 -7.74 8.95
CA SER A 45 3.98 -8.00 10.27
C SER A 45 4.05 -6.76 11.17
N PHE A 46 3.87 -5.55 10.62
CA PHE A 46 3.80 -4.31 11.37
C PHE A 46 2.37 -3.83 11.63
N LEU A 47 1.36 -4.54 11.11
CA LEU A 47 -0.03 -4.27 11.43
C LEU A 47 -0.34 -4.85 12.81
N ILE A 48 -0.95 -4.04 13.66
CA ILE A 48 -1.36 -4.42 15.02
C ILE A 48 -2.82 -4.01 15.28
N GLY A 49 -3.37 -4.44 16.41
CA GLY A 49 -4.67 -3.96 16.89
C GLY A 49 -5.81 -4.08 15.85
N ARG A 50 -6.47 -2.95 15.56
CA ARG A 50 -7.59 -2.92 14.60
C ARG A 50 -7.12 -3.19 13.17
N ALA A 51 -5.96 -2.67 12.77
CA ALA A 51 -5.41 -2.89 11.44
C ALA A 51 -5.20 -4.37 11.13
N ALA A 52 -4.58 -5.11 12.06
CA ALA A 52 -4.39 -6.55 11.92
C ALA A 52 -5.72 -7.30 11.76
N LYS A 53 -6.70 -7.02 12.63
CA LYS A 53 -8.02 -7.66 12.60
C LYS A 53 -8.80 -7.39 11.31
N CYS A 54 -8.70 -6.17 10.77
CA CYS A 54 -9.38 -5.83 9.53
C CYS A 54 -8.74 -6.47 8.30
N ILE A 55 -7.42 -6.73 8.34
CA ILE A 55 -6.68 -7.32 7.21
C ILE A 55 -6.69 -8.86 7.25
N GLU A 56 -6.75 -9.46 8.45
CA GLU A 56 -6.82 -10.91 8.66
C GLU A 56 -7.78 -11.67 7.72
N PRO A 57 -9.05 -11.26 7.49
CA PRO A 57 -9.95 -11.99 6.59
C PRO A 57 -9.51 -12.01 5.12
N TYR A 58 -8.68 -11.06 4.70
CA TYR A 58 -8.12 -11.03 3.35
C TYR A 58 -6.81 -11.82 3.23
N LEU A 59 -6.27 -12.30 4.35
CA LEU A 59 -5.05 -13.09 4.43
C LEU A 59 -5.31 -14.53 4.90
N SER A 60 -6.45 -14.81 5.49
CA SER A 60 -6.76 -16.07 6.19
C SER A 60 -6.88 -17.29 5.28
N ASN A 61 -6.74 -17.13 3.96
CA ASN A 61 -6.72 -18.21 3.00
C ASN A 61 -5.35 -18.40 2.35
N LEU A 62 -4.23 -18.24 3.08
CA LEU A 62 -2.85 -18.43 2.58
C LEU A 62 -2.60 -19.69 1.71
N THR A 63 -3.45 -20.70 1.81
CA THR A 63 -3.43 -21.95 1.02
C THR A 63 -4.35 -21.97 -0.20
N ASN A 64 -5.33 -21.07 -0.29
CA ASN A 64 -6.31 -20.96 -1.37
C ASN A 64 -5.95 -19.77 -2.28
N GLN A 65 -5.42 -20.04 -3.49
CA GLN A 65 -4.87 -19.02 -4.39
C GLN A 65 -5.87 -17.92 -4.78
N ASP A 66 -7.17 -18.24 -4.88
CA ASP A 66 -8.21 -17.28 -5.28
C ASP A 66 -8.55 -16.24 -4.19
N SER A 67 -8.45 -16.60 -2.91
CA SER A 67 -8.78 -15.70 -1.80
C SER A 67 -7.61 -14.79 -1.37
N ASN A 68 -6.41 -15.02 -1.92
CA ASN A 68 -5.16 -14.33 -1.53
C ASN A 68 -4.75 -13.19 -2.46
N TYR A 69 -5.67 -12.64 -3.25
CA TYR A 69 -5.34 -11.65 -4.27
C TYR A 69 -4.54 -10.44 -3.70
N LEU A 70 -4.75 -10.05 -2.43
CA LEU A 70 -3.95 -9.01 -1.77
C LEU A 70 -2.50 -9.37 -1.55
N LEU A 71 -2.18 -10.65 -1.31
CA LEU A 71 -0.80 -11.11 -1.18
C LEU A 71 -0.06 -11.05 -2.51
N HIS A 72 -0.76 -11.10 -3.63
CA HIS A 72 -0.13 -11.15 -4.95
C HIS A 72 0.12 -9.77 -5.56
N SER A 73 -0.41 -8.70 -4.96
CA SER A 73 -0.21 -7.34 -5.46
C SER A 73 -0.06 -6.34 -4.33
N TRP A 74 1.13 -5.73 -4.26
CA TRP A 74 1.43 -4.64 -3.33
C TRP A 74 0.46 -3.47 -3.53
N ARG A 75 0.15 -3.15 -4.79
CA ARG A 75 -0.79 -2.08 -5.15
C ARG A 75 -2.20 -2.33 -4.60
N LEU A 76 -2.69 -3.57 -4.69
CA LEU A 76 -4.02 -3.91 -4.14
C LEU A 76 -4.01 -3.82 -2.62
N PHE A 77 -2.93 -4.27 -1.98
CA PHE A 77 -2.74 -4.13 -0.53
C PHE A 77 -2.76 -2.66 -0.08
N GLU A 78 -2.03 -1.77 -0.76
CA GLU A 78 -2.05 -0.33 -0.49
C GLU A 78 -3.46 0.24 -0.63
N SER A 79 -4.14 -0.07 -1.74
CA SER A 79 -5.51 0.38 -2.00
C SER A 79 -6.47 -0.07 -0.91
N GLN A 80 -6.37 -1.32 -0.44
CA GLN A 80 -7.20 -1.82 0.64
C GLN A 80 -6.88 -1.13 1.98
N LEU A 81 -5.61 -0.89 2.30
CA LEU A 81 -5.25 -0.13 3.50
C LEU A 81 -5.84 1.29 3.46
N PHE A 82 -5.77 1.98 2.32
CA PHE A 82 -6.40 3.29 2.17
C PHE A 82 -7.93 3.23 2.21
N THR A 83 -8.54 2.17 1.69
CA THR A 83 -9.99 1.98 1.76
C THR A 83 -10.46 1.75 3.20
N LEU A 84 -9.71 0.96 3.97
CA LEU A 84 -10.04 0.60 5.35
C LEU A 84 -9.70 1.70 6.37
N PHE A 85 -8.61 2.42 6.15
CA PHE A 85 -8.05 3.35 7.15
C PHE A 85 -7.73 4.75 6.61
N GLY A 86 -7.82 4.98 5.31
CA GLY A 86 -7.61 6.31 4.73
C GLY A 86 -8.77 7.25 5.03
N TYR A 87 -8.51 8.55 4.84
CA TYR A 87 -9.59 9.54 4.86
C TYR A 87 -10.39 9.46 3.54
N PRO A 88 -11.73 9.47 3.57
CA PRO A 88 -12.57 9.41 2.37
C PRO A 88 -12.26 10.52 1.35
N ASN A 89 -11.85 11.69 1.84
CA ASN A 89 -11.60 12.87 1.01
C ASN A 89 -10.24 12.84 0.30
N GLU A 90 -9.32 11.98 0.76
CA GLU A 90 -7.93 11.96 0.31
C GLU A 90 -7.68 10.91 -0.76
N VAL A 91 -8.41 9.78 -0.75
CA VAL A 91 -8.44 8.84 -1.87
C VAL A 91 -8.89 9.56 -3.14
N ARG A 92 -9.97 10.35 -3.05
CA ARG A 92 -10.45 11.19 -4.15
C ARG A 92 -9.44 12.22 -4.65
N LYS A 93 -8.62 12.77 -3.74
CA LYS A 93 -7.61 13.77 -4.09
C LYS A 93 -6.38 13.13 -4.76
N ALA A 94 -5.90 12.00 -4.24
CA ALA A 94 -4.79 11.26 -4.84
C ALA A 94 -5.15 10.67 -6.21
N GLU A 95 -6.37 10.16 -6.38
CA GLU A 95 -6.90 9.72 -7.68
C GLU A 95 -7.00 10.89 -8.67
N ALA A 96 -7.49 12.05 -8.23
CA ALA A 96 -7.56 13.25 -9.06
C ALA A 96 -6.16 13.80 -9.44
N GLU A 97 -5.18 13.72 -8.54
CA GLU A 97 -3.79 14.11 -8.83
C GLU A 97 -3.12 13.14 -9.82
N LEU A 98 -3.40 11.84 -9.73
CA LEU A 98 -2.91 10.83 -10.67
C LEU A 98 -3.56 10.95 -12.06
N ASP A 99 -4.85 11.27 -12.13
CA ASP A 99 -5.55 11.49 -13.40
C ASP A 99 -5.12 12.84 -14.04
N GLY A 100 -4.88 13.86 -13.22
CA GLY A 100 -4.32 15.15 -13.64
C GLY A 100 -2.88 15.07 -14.17
N LEU A 101 -2.09 14.11 -13.70
CA LEU A 101 -0.74 13.84 -14.23
C LEU A 101 -0.75 13.17 -15.62
N ARG A 102 -1.85 12.52 -16.02
CA ARG A 102 -1.98 11.85 -17.34
C ARG A 102 -2.37 12.81 -18.48
N MET A 103 -2.56 14.10 -18.20
CA MET A 103 -2.90 15.11 -19.22
C MET A 103 -1.92 16.29 -19.22
N LYS A 104 -0.71 16.08 -19.75
CA LYS A 104 -0.03 17.09 -20.59
C LYS A 104 1.10 16.52 -21.46
N GLU A 105 0.83 15.46 -22.22
CA GLU A 105 1.67 15.11 -23.38
C GLU A 105 0.97 15.59 -24.65
N GLY A 106 1.19 16.85 -25.00
CA GLY A 106 0.53 17.48 -26.15
C GLY A 106 0.76 18.98 -26.27
N GLY A 107 1.93 19.48 -25.90
CA GLY A 107 2.31 20.89 -26.08
C GLY A 107 3.34 21.06 -27.18
N HIS A 108 2.87 21.12 -28.42
CA HIS A 108 3.53 21.61 -29.64
C HIS A 108 5.04 21.95 -29.57
N VAL A 109 5.85 21.16 -30.28
CA VAL A 109 7.11 21.65 -30.85
C VAL A 109 6.75 22.69 -31.91
N SER A 110 7.25 23.91 -31.78
CA SER A 110 7.34 24.86 -32.87
C SER A 110 8.82 25.21 -33.06
N LEU A 111 9.32 24.87 -34.26
CA LEU A 111 10.60 25.33 -34.81
C LEU A 111 10.53 26.84 -35.12
#